data_AF-A0A2G8IQX0-F1
#
_entry.id   AF-A0A2G8IQX0-F1
#
_cell.length_a   1.000
_cell.length_b   1.000
_cell.length_c   1.000
_cell.angle_alpha   90.00
_cell.angle_beta   90.00
_cell.angle_gamma   90.00
#
_symmetry.space_group_name_H-M   'P 1'
#
loop_
_entity.id
_entity.type
_entity.pdbx_description
1 polymer ?
#
loop_
_entity_poly.entity_id
_entity_poly.type
_entity_poly.pdbx_seq_one_letter_code
_entity_poly.pdbx_strand_id
1 'polypeptide(L)'
;METGLIIGADEFFGLTLCEYMIKEGIQVDITCPQEYTEKQKMLLEERMMWLGRNDLVCVIDLQDGKETYDLIFIQSEEPHERETDIKAKHGMYRILFEEPEDKLSKQNVPAVILPRMFGPWTLDEERRTKNDHSVFVEDVAKELLKWASSTNQRQDMTHQLKVESQTDDKQAEEMIADWKRQNSTFFDKKQE
;
A
#
# COMPACT_ATOMS: atom_id res chain seq x y z
N MET A 1 -16.45 -13.13 -3.10
CA MET A 1 -15.07 -12.85 -2.67
C MET A 1 -14.84 -11.39 -2.97
N GLU A 2 -14.38 -10.62 -1.99
CA GLU A 2 -14.12 -9.19 -2.17
C GLU A 2 -12.87 -9.01 -3.05
N THR A 3 -12.87 -7.99 -3.90
CA THR A 3 -11.77 -7.68 -4.81
C THR A 3 -11.18 -6.29 -4.56
N GLY A 4 -9.87 -6.22 -4.45
CA GLY A 4 -9.09 -5.00 -4.34
C GLY A 4 -8.27 -4.74 -5.59
N LEU A 5 -8.07 -3.45 -5.91
CA LEU A 5 -7.04 -2.99 -6.84
C LEU A 5 -6.12 -2.02 -6.11
N ILE A 6 -4.81 -2.23 -6.21
CA ILE A 6 -3.81 -1.27 -5.76
C ILE A 6 -3.00 -0.79 -6.96
N ILE A 7 -3.18 0.48 -7.31
CA ILE A 7 -2.44 1.13 -8.40
C ILE A 7 -1.17 1.76 -7.84
N GLY A 8 -0.01 1.33 -8.35
CA GLY A 8 1.29 1.76 -7.83
C GLY A 8 1.68 0.99 -6.57
N ALA A 9 1.34 -0.31 -6.50
CA ALA A 9 1.50 -1.07 -5.26
C ALA A 9 2.96 -1.29 -4.86
N ASP A 10 3.84 -1.29 -5.85
CA ASP A 10 5.30 -1.33 -5.77
C ASP A 10 5.94 -0.11 -5.08
N GLU A 11 5.20 1.00 -5.00
CA GLU A 11 5.66 2.18 -4.33
C GLU A 11 5.32 2.05 -2.85
N PHE A 12 6.31 2.32 -2.01
CA PHE A 12 6.07 2.67 -0.61
C PHE A 12 5.18 1.66 0.14
N PHE A 13 3.92 2.01 0.41
CA PHE A 13 3.04 1.29 1.33
C PHE A 13 2.18 0.22 0.65
N GLY A 14 2.10 0.22 -0.68
CA GLY A 14 1.15 -0.58 -1.45
C GLY A 14 1.32 -2.08 -1.25
N LEU A 15 2.56 -2.56 -1.12
CA LEU A 15 2.85 -3.97 -0.85
C LEU A 15 2.36 -4.37 0.54
N THR A 16 2.57 -3.55 1.58
CA THR A 16 2.05 -3.86 2.92
C THR A 16 0.52 -3.84 2.97
N LEU A 17 -0.11 -2.92 2.24
CA LEU A 17 -1.57 -2.92 2.11
C LEU A 17 -2.07 -4.18 1.40
N CYS A 18 -1.40 -4.62 0.32
CA CYS A 18 -1.68 -5.86 -0.38
C CYS A 18 -1.60 -7.06 0.57
N GLU A 19 -0.49 -7.18 1.31
CA GLU A 19 -0.26 -8.22 2.32
C GLU A 19 -1.39 -8.29 3.35
N TYR A 20 -1.84 -7.13 3.85
CA TYR A 20 -2.93 -7.06 4.80
C TYR A 20 -4.27 -7.47 4.18
N MET A 21 -4.61 -6.98 2.98
CA MET A 21 -5.84 -7.32 2.27
C MET A 21 -5.96 -8.83 2.00
N ILE A 22 -4.85 -9.49 1.65
CA ILE A 22 -4.80 -10.94 1.46
C ILE A 22 -5.03 -11.69 2.77
N LYS A 23 -4.44 -11.22 3.90
CA LYS A 23 -4.69 -11.80 5.23
C LYS A 23 -6.18 -11.78 5.59
N GLU A 24 -6.91 -10.76 5.12
CA GLU A 24 -8.37 -10.63 5.26
C GLU A 24 -9.18 -11.42 4.21
N GLY A 25 -8.52 -12.15 3.31
CA GLY A 25 -9.17 -12.99 2.29
C GLY A 25 -9.67 -12.23 1.05
N ILE A 26 -9.15 -11.02 0.80
CA ILE A 26 -9.48 -10.21 -0.37
C ILE A 26 -8.58 -10.64 -1.53
N GLN A 27 -9.15 -10.78 -2.73
CA GLN A 27 -8.36 -10.97 -3.95
C GLN A 27 -7.86 -9.60 -4.43
N VAL A 28 -6.56 -9.43 -4.51
CA VAL A 28 -5.90 -8.16 -4.84
C VAL A 28 -5.22 -8.27 -6.20
N ASP A 29 -5.64 -7.43 -7.13
CA ASP A 29 -4.85 -7.15 -8.32
C ASP A 29 -3.97 -5.93 -8.03
N ILE A 30 -2.70 -5.97 -8.44
CA ILE A 30 -1.77 -4.86 -8.29
C ILE A 30 -1.22 -4.43 -9.64
N THR A 31 -1.05 -3.11 -9.80
CA THR A 31 -0.36 -2.57 -10.97
C THR A 31 0.98 -1.96 -10.57
N CYS A 32 1.87 -1.96 -11.53
CA CYS A 32 3.25 -1.56 -11.40
C CYS A 32 3.61 -0.55 -12.49
N PRO A 33 4.19 0.63 -12.17
CA PRO A 33 4.76 1.52 -13.17
C PRO A 33 5.70 0.81 -14.13
N GLN A 34 5.69 1.24 -15.40
CA GLN A 34 6.55 0.68 -16.43
C GLN A 34 8.02 1.09 -16.27
N GLU A 35 8.28 2.24 -15.62
CA GLU A 35 9.61 2.83 -15.48
C GLU A 35 10.21 2.66 -14.07
N TYR A 36 10.60 1.43 -13.73
CA TYR A 36 11.37 1.19 -12.50
C TYR A 36 12.88 1.26 -12.68
N THR A 37 13.53 1.79 -11.64
CA THR A 37 14.93 1.49 -11.36
C THR A 37 15.12 0.00 -11.03
N GLU A 38 16.31 -0.54 -11.28
CA GLU A 38 16.62 -1.94 -10.94
C GLU A 38 16.37 -2.27 -9.46
N LYS A 39 16.59 -1.31 -8.55
CA LYS A 39 16.34 -1.50 -7.11
C LYS A 39 14.86 -1.67 -6.79
N GLN A 40 13.98 -0.89 -7.42
CA GLN A 40 12.53 -1.02 -7.26
C GLN A 40 12.04 -2.36 -7.81
N LYS A 41 12.53 -2.78 -8.98
CA LYS A 41 12.24 -4.10 -9.57
C LYS A 41 12.62 -5.22 -8.60
N MET A 42 13.82 -5.17 -8.04
CA MET A 42 14.29 -6.18 -7.08
C MET A 42 13.44 -6.21 -5.80
N LEU A 43 13.10 -5.06 -5.21
CA LEU A 43 12.25 -5.00 -4.02
C LEU A 43 10.86 -5.59 -4.30
N LEU A 44 10.26 -5.23 -5.43
CA LEU A 44 8.98 -5.76 -5.87
C LEU A 44 9.06 -7.28 -6.06
N GLU A 45 10.08 -7.78 -6.75
CA GLU A 45 10.28 -9.23 -6.95
C GLU A 45 10.43 -9.98 -5.63
N GLU A 46 11.21 -9.46 -4.68
CA GLU A 46 11.39 -10.05 -3.34
C GLU A 46 10.06 -10.12 -2.58
N ARG A 47 9.30 -9.04 -2.58
CA ARG A 47 7.97 -8.97 -1.95
C ARG A 47 6.96 -9.86 -2.65
N MET A 48 7.00 -9.93 -3.98
CA MET A 48 6.15 -10.83 -4.76
C MET A 48 6.51 -12.29 -4.54
N MET A 49 7.77 -12.63 -4.26
CA MET A 49 8.15 -13.99 -3.82
C MET A 49 7.60 -14.32 -2.43
N TRP A 50 7.52 -13.33 -1.53
CA TRP A 50 6.88 -13.48 -0.22
C TRP A 50 5.37 -13.67 -0.31
N LEU A 51 4.71 -12.88 -1.16
CA LEU A 51 3.30 -13.04 -1.54
C LEU A 51 3.06 -14.31 -2.38
N GLY A 52 4.11 -14.80 -3.02
CA GLY A 52 4.13 -15.74 -4.14
C GLY A 52 3.95 -17.20 -3.76
N ARG A 53 2.83 -17.50 -3.09
CA ARG A 53 2.01 -18.72 -3.24
C ARG A 53 0.53 -18.45 -2.94
N ASN A 54 0.14 -17.18 -2.93
CA ASN A 54 -1.23 -16.82 -2.61
C ASN A 54 -2.01 -16.57 -3.90
N ASP A 55 -2.95 -17.46 -4.20
CA ASP A 55 -3.85 -17.37 -5.36
C ASP A 55 -4.74 -16.10 -5.32
N LEU A 56 -4.70 -15.34 -4.23
CA LEU A 56 -5.39 -14.06 -4.07
C LEU A 56 -4.63 -12.87 -4.65
N VAL A 57 -3.39 -13.00 -5.14
CA VAL A 57 -2.62 -11.87 -5.72
C VAL A 57 -2.32 -12.06 -7.19
N CYS A 58 -2.55 -11.02 -7.99
CA CYS A 58 -2.13 -10.97 -9.38
C CYS A 58 -1.45 -9.64 -9.70
N VAL A 59 -0.27 -9.68 -10.33
CA VAL A 59 0.33 -8.50 -10.96
C VAL A 59 -0.25 -8.39 -12.35
N ILE A 60 -0.85 -7.25 -12.66
CA ILE A 60 -1.51 -7.02 -13.95
C ILE A 60 -1.03 -5.73 -14.58
N ASP A 61 -1.04 -5.69 -15.90
CA ASP A 61 -1.17 -4.41 -16.59
C ASP A 61 -2.59 -3.88 -16.34
N LEU A 62 -2.73 -2.57 -16.12
CA LEU A 62 -4.03 -1.96 -15.81
C LEU A 62 -5.08 -2.23 -16.91
N GLN A 63 -4.63 -2.51 -18.14
CA GLN A 63 -5.49 -2.87 -19.27
C GLN A 63 -6.14 -4.25 -19.14
N ASP A 64 -5.52 -5.16 -18.40
CA ASP A 64 -5.99 -6.54 -18.17
C ASP A 64 -6.82 -6.67 -16.89
N GLY A 65 -7.04 -5.56 -16.18
CA GLY A 65 -7.80 -5.51 -14.95
C GLY A 65 -9.30 -5.74 -15.13
N LYS A 66 -9.96 -6.02 -14.00
CA LYS A 66 -11.42 -6.13 -13.94
C LYS A 66 -12.08 -4.79 -14.25
N GLU A 67 -13.26 -4.81 -14.87
CA GLU A 67 -14.07 -3.60 -15.09
C GLU A 67 -14.54 -2.95 -13.78
N THR A 68 -14.64 -3.74 -12.69
CA THR A 68 -15.11 -3.26 -11.39
C THR A 68 -14.43 -4.01 -10.25
N TYR A 69 -13.99 -3.26 -9.24
CA TYR A 69 -13.46 -3.76 -7.98
C TYR A 69 -14.36 -3.35 -6.80
N ASP A 70 -14.24 -4.03 -5.66
CA ASP A 70 -14.92 -3.60 -4.44
C ASP A 70 -14.21 -2.37 -3.85
N LEU A 71 -12.87 -2.39 -3.76
CA LEU A 71 -12.04 -1.29 -3.29
C LEU A 71 -10.89 -0.98 -4.25
N ILE A 72 -10.57 0.30 -4.43
CA ILE A 72 -9.42 0.75 -5.23
C ILE A 72 -8.58 1.73 -4.42
N PHE A 73 -7.28 1.47 -4.33
CA PHE A 73 -6.30 2.37 -3.74
C PHE A 73 -5.29 2.82 -4.81
N ILE A 74 -4.99 4.12 -4.83
CA ILE A 74 -4.06 4.74 -5.78
C ILE A 74 -2.90 5.32 -4.99
N GLN A 75 -1.69 4.81 -5.19
CA GLN A 75 -0.47 5.34 -4.57
C GLN A 75 0.39 6.17 -5.52
N SER A 76 0.11 6.12 -6.82
CA SER A 76 0.82 6.91 -7.83
C SER A 76 0.53 8.41 -7.68
N GLU A 77 1.61 9.20 -7.67
CA GLU A 77 1.55 10.67 -7.77
C GLU A 77 1.06 11.12 -9.15
N GLU A 78 1.41 10.36 -10.19
CA GLU A 78 0.98 10.63 -11.55
C GLU A 78 -0.39 9.98 -11.82
N PRO A 79 -1.39 10.75 -12.31
CA PRO A 79 -2.69 10.19 -12.65
C PRO A 79 -2.56 9.27 -13.87
N HIS A 80 -2.99 8.02 -13.73
CA HIS A 80 -3.04 7.11 -14.87
C HIS A 80 -4.28 7.41 -15.73
N GLU A 81 -4.13 7.44 -17.06
CA GLU A 81 -5.21 7.82 -17.99
C GLU A 81 -6.51 7.00 -17.81
N ARG A 82 -6.40 5.77 -17.30
CA ARG A 82 -7.49 4.80 -17.10
C ARG A 82 -8.10 4.83 -15.71
N GLU A 83 -7.61 5.65 -14.77
CA GLU A 83 -8.26 5.82 -13.45
C GLU A 83 -9.74 6.20 -13.60
N THR A 84 -10.09 6.88 -14.68
CA THR A 84 -11.46 7.30 -15.01
C THR A 84 -12.35 6.18 -15.57
N ASP A 85 -11.77 5.08 -16.07
CA ASP A 85 -12.50 3.98 -16.71
C ASP A 85 -12.88 2.85 -15.72
N ILE A 86 -12.18 2.75 -14.58
CA ILE A 86 -12.34 1.66 -13.62
C ILE A 86 -13.33 2.06 -12.54
N LYS A 87 -14.23 1.15 -12.19
CA LYS A 87 -15.27 1.39 -11.16
C LYS A 87 -14.91 0.72 -9.84
N ALA A 88 -15.20 1.43 -8.74
CA ALA A 88 -15.15 0.87 -7.39
C ALA A 88 -16.58 0.81 -6.81
N LYS A 89 -16.98 -0.33 -6.22
CA LYS A 89 -18.30 -0.46 -5.58
C LYS A 89 -18.37 0.23 -4.23
N HIS A 90 -17.31 0.13 -3.43
CA HIS A 90 -17.26 0.71 -2.08
C HIS A 90 -16.49 2.03 -2.06
N GLY A 91 -15.38 2.12 -2.80
CA GLY A 91 -14.66 3.38 -2.91
C GLY A 91 -13.35 3.28 -3.66
N MET A 92 -12.97 4.42 -4.24
CA MET A 92 -11.66 4.66 -4.82
C MET A 92 -10.98 5.76 -4.01
N TYR A 93 -9.76 5.52 -3.55
CA TYR A 93 -9.05 6.41 -2.65
C TYR A 93 -7.61 6.62 -3.10
N ARG A 94 -7.14 7.86 -3.12
CA ARG A 94 -5.72 8.19 -3.32
C ARG A 94 -5.01 8.21 -1.96
N ILE A 95 -3.87 7.55 -1.85
CA ILE A 95 -3.08 7.46 -0.63
C ILE A 95 -1.96 8.50 -0.71
N LEU A 96 -1.84 9.33 0.32
CA LEU A 96 -0.83 10.39 0.42
C LEU A 96 -0.02 10.21 1.71
N PHE A 97 1.28 10.46 1.68
CA PHE A 97 2.15 10.39 2.86
C PHE A 97 2.28 11.72 3.59
N GLU A 98 2.01 12.82 2.88
CA GLU A 98 2.08 14.19 3.39
C GLU A 98 0.86 14.96 2.90
N GLU A 99 0.52 16.05 3.60
CA GLU A 99 -0.48 16.98 3.08
C GLU A 99 0.03 17.62 1.80
N PRO A 100 -0.73 17.58 0.70
CA PRO A 100 -0.32 18.24 -0.53
C PRO A 100 -0.24 19.74 -0.28
N GLU A 101 0.91 20.36 -0.59
CA GLU A 101 1.16 21.80 -0.41
C GLU A 101 0.17 22.65 -1.22
N ASP A 102 -0.27 22.12 -2.38
CA ASP A 102 -1.30 22.71 -3.22
C ASP A 102 -2.63 21.99 -3.05
N LYS A 103 -3.72 22.76 -2.97
CA LYS A 103 -5.08 22.25 -3.13
C LYS A 103 -5.11 21.46 -4.43
N LEU A 104 -5.18 20.13 -4.33
CA LEU A 104 -5.52 19.18 -5.40
C LEU A 104 -6.91 19.58 -5.96
N SER A 105 -6.92 20.63 -6.78
CA SER A 105 -8.10 21.30 -7.30
C SER A 105 -8.51 20.72 -8.66
N LYS A 106 -7.99 19.54 -9.01
CA LYS A 106 -8.24 18.87 -10.29
C LYS A 106 -8.63 17.40 -10.18
N GLN A 107 -8.75 16.82 -8.99
CA GLN A 107 -8.95 15.38 -8.85
C GLN A 107 -10.26 15.07 -8.12
N ASN A 108 -11.08 14.22 -8.74
CA ASN A 108 -12.41 13.82 -8.26
C ASN A 108 -12.39 12.59 -7.32
N VAL A 109 -11.20 12.18 -6.88
CA VAL A 109 -11.01 10.99 -6.03
C VAL A 109 -10.65 11.45 -4.62
N PRO A 110 -11.36 11.00 -3.57
CA PRO A 110 -11.01 11.32 -2.19
C PRO A 110 -9.58 10.87 -1.84
N ALA A 111 -8.84 11.73 -1.16
CA ALA A 111 -7.49 11.44 -0.68
C ALA A 111 -7.50 11.00 0.79
N VAL A 112 -6.62 10.08 1.15
CA VAL A 112 -6.34 9.62 2.50
C VAL A 112 -4.88 9.90 2.81
N ILE A 113 -4.64 10.76 3.78
CA ILE A 113 -3.30 11.09 4.27
C ILE A 113 -2.95 10.09 5.37
N LEU A 114 -1.89 9.33 5.16
CA LEU A 114 -1.36 8.37 6.11
C LEU A 114 -0.48 9.07 7.17
N PRO A 115 -0.43 8.55 8.40
CA PRO A 115 0.55 9.01 9.38
C PRO A 115 1.96 8.61 8.94
N ARG A 116 2.97 9.17 9.61
CA ARG A 116 4.34 8.66 9.47
C ARG A 116 4.40 7.21 9.92
N MET A 117 5.09 6.39 9.15
CA MET A 117 5.16 4.95 9.37
C MET A 117 6.59 4.48 9.52
N PHE A 118 6.76 3.36 10.21
CA PHE A 118 8.01 2.58 10.20
C PHE A 118 7.73 1.10 9.90
N GLY A 119 8.71 0.43 9.29
CA GLY A 119 8.62 -0.98 8.91
C GLY A 119 9.33 -1.26 7.59
N PRO A 120 9.28 -2.51 7.10
CA PRO A 120 10.11 -2.94 5.98
C PRO A 120 9.58 -2.53 4.59
N TRP A 121 8.66 -1.57 4.51
CA TRP A 121 7.84 -1.27 3.33
C TRP A 121 8.54 -0.39 2.28
N THR A 122 9.59 0.34 2.64
CA THR A 122 10.25 1.31 1.75
C THR A 122 11.74 1.05 1.58
N LEU A 123 12.35 1.57 0.50
CA LEU A 123 13.80 1.62 0.30
C LEU A 123 14.49 2.71 1.14
N ASP A 124 13.71 3.66 1.66
CA ASP A 124 14.20 4.73 2.53
C ASP A 124 14.49 4.19 3.94
N GLU A 125 15.78 4.14 4.31
CA GLU A 125 16.22 3.62 5.61
C GLU A 125 15.74 4.45 6.80
N GLU A 126 15.57 5.77 6.63
CA GLU A 126 15.05 6.63 7.70
C GLU A 126 13.61 6.25 8.02
N ARG A 127 12.81 5.98 7.00
CA ARG A 127 11.41 5.51 7.13
C ARG A 127 11.29 4.05 7.55
N ARG A 128 12.38 3.26 7.54
CA ARG A 128 12.38 1.91 8.16
C ARG A 128 12.51 1.98 9.68
N THR A 129 13.06 3.08 10.19
CA THR A 129 13.42 3.21 11.60
C THR A 129 12.29 3.91 12.37
N LYS A 130 12.01 3.42 13.57
CA LYS A 130 11.01 4.02 14.45
C LYS A 130 11.44 5.44 14.85
N ASN A 131 10.49 6.37 14.87
CA ASN A 131 10.63 7.70 15.47
C ASN A 131 9.45 7.94 16.46
N ASP A 132 9.55 8.97 17.30
CA ASP A 132 8.57 9.26 18.36
C ASP A 132 7.14 9.56 17.85
N HIS A 133 6.98 9.74 16.54
CA HIS A 133 5.72 10.08 15.88
C HIS A 133 5.32 9.09 14.78
N SER A 134 5.99 7.94 14.68
CA SER A 134 5.69 6.93 13.67
C SER A 134 4.93 5.74 14.22
N VAL A 135 4.02 5.22 13.40
CA VAL A 135 3.20 4.06 13.70
C VAL A 135 3.70 2.86 12.89
N PHE A 136 3.55 1.66 13.44
CA PHE A 136 3.94 0.46 12.70
C PHE A 136 3.08 0.30 11.45
N VAL A 137 3.72 -0.02 10.33
CA VAL A 137 3.07 -0.03 9.00
C VAL A 137 1.85 -0.96 8.91
N GLU A 138 1.83 -2.10 9.61
CA GLU A 138 0.67 -3.01 9.58
C GLU A 138 -0.55 -2.42 10.30
N ASP A 139 -0.36 -1.65 11.38
CA ASP A 139 -1.46 -0.98 12.07
C ASP A 139 -2.13 0.06 11.15
N VAL A 140 -1.31 0.71 10.30
CA VAL A 140 -1.82 1.67 9.30
C VAL A 140 -2.61 0.95 8.20
N ALA A 141 -2.13 -0.19 7.70
CA ALA A 141 -2.85 -0.99 6.69
C ALA A 141 -4.20 -1.47 7.21
N LYS A 142 -4.21 -1.96 8.46
CA LYS A 142 -5.42 -2.38 9.14
C LYS A 142 -6.44 -1.26 9.26
N GLU A 143 -6.02 -0.10 9.78
CA GLU A 143 -6.95 1.01 10.00
C GLU A 143 -7.41 1.65 8.69
N LEU A 144 -6.54 1.71 7.67
CA LEU A 144 -6.93 2.17 6.33
C LEU A 144 -8.02 1.28 5.73
N LEU A 145 -7.84 -0.04 5.75
CA LEU A 145 -8.81 -0.97 5.17
C LEU A 145 -10.13 -0.92 5.93
N LYS A 146 -10.09 -0.94 7.26
CA LYS A 146 -11.27 -0.78 8.13
C LYS A 146 -12.01 0.52 7.86
N TRP A 147 -11.28 1.63 7.72
CA TRP A 147 -11.85 2.92 7.37
C TRP A 147 -12.53 2.86 5.99
N ALA A 148 -11.84 2.37 4.96
CA ALA A 148 -12.35 2.31 3.59
C ALA A 148 -13.63 1.47 3.49
N SER A 149 -13.67 0.28 4.10
CA SER A 149 -14.84 -0.62 4.06
C SER A 149 -16.04 -0.10 4.88
N SER A 150 -15.82 0.77 5.87
CA SER A 150 -16.90 1.35 6.68
C SER A 150 -17.54 2.60 6.08
N THR A 151 -16.92 3.16 5.03
CA THR A 151 -17.25 4.49 4.50
C THR A 151 -18.27 4.39 3.37
N ASN A 152 -19.50 3.98 3.68
CA ASN A 152 -20.59 3.82 2.71
C ASN A 152 -21.10 5.13 2.04
N GLN A 153 -20.44 6.29 2.25
CA GLN A 153 -20.63 7.60 1.57
C GLN A 153 -20.09 8.72 2.50
N ARG A 154 -18.85 9.18 2.30
CA ARG A 154 -18.38 10.43 2.94
C ARG A 154 -18.03 11.49 1.88
N GLN A 155 -18.31 12.74 2.24
CA GLN A 155 -18.25 13.93 1.38
C GLN A 155 -16.87 14.60 1.36
N ASP A 156 -15.97 14.26 2.29
CA ASP A 156 -14.67 14.91 2.40
C ASP A 156 -13.72 14.43 1.29
N MET A 157 -13.19 15.38 0.53
CA MET A 157 -12.17 15.12 -0.51
C MET A 157 -10.80 14.76 0.08
N THR A 158 -10.60 14.98 1.38
CA THR A 158 -9.33 14.66 2.04
C THR A 158 -9.59 14.19 3.46
N HIS A 159 -9.03 13.04 3.83
CA HIS A 159 -9.14 12.45 5.16
C HIS A 159 -7.75 12.20 5.75
N GLN A 160 -7.49 12.72 6.95
CA GLN A 160 -6.31 12.30 7.73
C GLN A 160 -6.63 11.02 8.49
N LEU A 161 -5.90 9.94 8.18
CA LEU A 161 -6.08 8.65 8.83
C LEU A 161 -5.51 8.70 10.25
N LYS A 162 -6.38 8.49 11.25
CA LYS A 162 -5.98 8.35 12.65
C LYS A 162 -5.77 6.89 12.96
N VAL A 163 -4.58 6.53 13.40
CA VAL A 163 -4.21 5.15 13.71
C VAL A 163 -3.90 5.03 15.19
N GLU A 164 -4.58 4.10 15.85
CA GLU A 164 -4.25 3.68 17.21
C GLU A 164 -3.26 2.52 17.11
N SER A 165 -2.07 2.68 17.68
CA SER A 165 -1.05 1.63 17.71
C SER A 165 -1.56 0.41 18.47
N GLN A 166 -1.58 -0.73 17.80
CA GLN A 166 -1.96 -2.03 18.36
C GLN A 166 -0.76 -2.97 18.45
N THR A 167 0.25 -2.74 17.60
CA THR A 167 1.50 -3.48 17.62
C THR A 167 2.47 -2.80 18.57
N ASP A 168 2.93 -3.53 19.59
CA ASP A 168 3.97 -3.04 20.50
C ASP A 168 5.37 -3.12 19.88
N ASP A 169 6.34 -2.44 20.50
CA ASP A 169 7.71 -2.33 19.98
C ASP A 169 8.38 -3.70 19.77
N LYS A 170 8.17 -4.63 20.71
CA LYS A 170 8.77 -5.96 20.66
C LYS A 170 8.16 -6.78 19.52
N GLN A 171 6.84 -6.69 19.35
CA GLN A 171 6.12 -7.32 18.25
C GLN A 171 6.57 -6.75 16.90
N ALA A 172 6.68 -5.44 16.77
CA ALA A 172 7.15 -4.79 15.55
C ALA A 172 8.58 -5.22 15.19
N GLU A 173 9.47 -5.29 16.18
CA GLU A 173 10.85 -5.78 16.00
C GLU A 173 10.88 -7.23 15.53
N GLU A 174 10.09 -8.11 16.15
CA GLU A 174 9.98 -9.53 15.76
C GLU A 174 9.46 -9.68 14.33
N MET A 175 8.44 -8.91 13.94
CA MET A 175 7.87 -8.94 12.59
C MET A 175 8.85 -8.40 11.53
N ILE A 176 9.60 -7.34 11.86
CA ILE A 176 10.66 -6.84 10.99
C ILE A 176 11.79 -7.86 10.87
N ALA A 177 12.19 -8.51 11.97
CA ALA A 177 13.25 -9.51 11.96
C ALA A 177 12.85 -10.75 11.16
N ASP A 178 11.62 -11.23 11.31
CA ASP A 178 11.09 -12.34 10.53
C ASP A 178 10.98 -11.98 9.05
N TRP A 179 10.56 -10.75 8.73
CA TRP A 179 10.59 -10.24 7.37
C TRP A 179 12.00 -10.29 6.78
N LYS A 180 13.01 -9.79 7.51
CA LYS A 180 14.42 -9.84 7.05
C LYS A 180 14.90 -11.28 6.88
N ARG A 181 14.57 -12.16 7.83
CA ARG A 181 14.99 -13.57 7.80
C ARG A 181 14.41 -14.33 6.61
N GLN A 182 13.14 -14.09 6.30
CA GLN A 182 12.43 -14.74 5.19
C GLN A 182 12.81 -14.15 3.83
N ASN A 183 13.19 -12.87 3.82
CA ASN A 183 13.63 -12.13 2.63
C ASN A 183 15.14 -11.87 2.65
N SER A 184 15.94 -12.82 3.16
CA SER A 184 17.41 -12.79 3.11
C SER A 184 17.87 -12.90 1.64
N THR A 185 17.77 -11.79 0.93
CA THR A 185 18.12 -11.62 -0.48
C THR A 185 19.00 -10.38 -0.64
N PHE A 186 19.18 -9.89 -1.86
CA PHE A 186 20.39 -9.19 -2.34
C PHE A 186 20.76 -7.92 -1.53
N PHE A 187 19.78 -7.26 -0.90
CA PHE A 187 19.98 -6.03 -0.13
C PHE A 187 20.65 -6.25 1.23
N ASP A 188 20.41 -7.38 1.90
CA ASP A 188 21.05 -7.70 3.18
C ASP A 188 22.53 -8.09 2.98
N LYS A 189 22.88 -8.68 1.82
CA LYS A 189 24.25 -9.13 1.51
C LYS A 189 25.20 -8.02 1.04
N LYS A 190 24.69 -6.83 0.73
CA LYS A 190 25.53 -5.67 0.32
C LYS A 190 25.96 -4.77 1.49
N GLN A 191 25.53 -5.09 2.71
CA GLN A 191 25.91 -4.37 3.94
C GLN A 191 27.04 -5.07 4.73
N GLU A 192 27.71 -6.09 4.16
CA GLU A 192 28.99 -6.65 4.68
C GLU A 192 30.21 -6.12 3.91
#